data_AF-A0A7R9WWK2-F1
#
_entry.id   AF-A0A7R9WWK2-F1
#
_cell.length_a   1.000
_cell.length_b   1.000
_cell.length_c   1.000
_cell.angle_alpha   90.00
_cell.angle_beta   90.00
_cell.angle_gamma   90.00
#
_symmetry.space_group_name_H-M   'P 1'
#
loop_
_entity.id
_entity.type
_entity.pdbx_description
1 polymer ?
#
loop_
_entity_poly.entity_id
_entity_poly.type
_entity_poly.pdbx_seq_one_letter_code
_entity_poly.pdbx_strand_id
1 'polypeptide(L)'
;ARLARAGLLDDPEHNQWLFVLKIVQQGVYKEVSRSINRYIDHITYVLRMETPKQRRELLSQLIDDMPTLDVRPFVQVVDNIAGSLGDAARGEFDGLLEIGEITNKVLQLKRDVNELLPPDRIALKSRDADEWAAQQKEKLLERRKISEQRLNADKDFLQGREHEIEEFQRRGEMERFD
;
A
#
# COMPACT_ATOMS: atom_id res chain seq x y z
N ALA A 1 36.72 -11.84 7.34
CA ALA A 1 36.26 -10.56 7.91
C ALA A 1 34.77 -10.65 8.24
N ARG A 2 34.47 -11.20 9.42
CA ARG A 2 33.12 -11.35 9.99
C ARG A 2 33.00 -10.30 11.10
N LEU A 3 31.88 -9.58 11.11
CA LEU A 3 31.30 -8.88 12.26
C LEU A 3 32.06 -7.66 12.82
N ALA A 4 31.99 -6.53 12.11
CA ALA A 4 31.99 -5.21 12.72
C ALA A 4 30.54 -4.76 13.02
N ARG A 5 29.77 -5.63 13.69
CA ARG A 5 28.49 -5.30 14.33
C ARG A 5 28.80 -5.00 15.79
N ALA A 6 29.14 -3.75 16.10
CA ALA A 6 29.16 -3.26 17.46
C ALA A 6 29.07 -1.74 17.43
N GLY A 7 27.93 -1.17 17.82
CA GLY A 7 27.93 0.18 18.41
C GLY A 7 27.03 1.27 17.81
N LEU A 8 26.17 1.03 16.82
CA LEU A 8 25.27 2.09 16.30
C LEU A 8 23.77 1.73 16.33
N LEU A 9 23.38 0.70 17.09
CA LEU A 9 21.99 0.25 17.22
C LEU A 9 21.37 0.53 18.60
N ASP A 10 22.12 1.04 19.56
CA ASP A 10 21.69 1.19 20.96
C ASP A 10 21.65 2.65 21.43
N ASP A 11 21.38 3.60 20.54
CA ASP A 11 21.08 4.97 20.95
C ASP A 11 19.54 5.17 21.00
N PRO A 12 18.93 5.27 22.20
CA PRO A 12 17.48 5.36 22.36
C PRO A 12 16.88 6.58 21.65
N GLU A 13 17.66 7.65 21.46
CA GLU A 13 17.24 8.85 20.75
C GLU A 13 17.23 8.65 19.22
N HIS A 14 18.20 7.92 18.65
CA HIS A 14 18.22 7.60 17.21
C HIS A 14 17.18 6.55 16.79
N ASN A 15 16.74 5.69 17.72
CA ASN A 15 15.73 4.64 17.46
C ASN A 15 14.28 5.10 17.61
N GLN A 16 14.01 6.33 18.06
CA GLN A 16 12.64 6.87 18.20
C GLN A 16 11.87 6.83 16.88
N TRP A 17 12.58 7.08 15.77
CA TRP A 17 12.04 6.94 14.42
C TRP A 17 11.53 5.52 14.11
N LEU A 18 12.23 4.47 14.55
CA LEU A 18 11.79 3.08 14.36
C LEU A 18 10.51 2.78 15.16
N PHE A 19 10.38 3.37 16.36
CA PHE A 19 9.14 3.28 17.14
C PHE A 19 7.98 4.01 16.45
N VAL A 20 8.23 5.21 15.93
CA VAL A 20 7.23 5.96 15.15
C VAL A 20 6.81 5.17 13.92
N LEU A 21 7.76 4.59 13.17
CA LEU A 21 7.46 3.71 12.04
C LEU A 21 6.60 2.52 12.45
N LYS A 22 6.91 1.87 13.57
CA LYS A 22 6.14 0.71 14.05
C LYS A 22 4.72 1.10 14.44
N ILE A 23 4.52 2.26 15.07
CA ILE A 23 3.20 2.80 15.42
C ILE A 23 2.42 3.17 14.16
N VAL A 24 3.06 3.84 13.20
CA VAL A 24 2.45 4.18 11.90
C VAL A 24 2.07 2.91 11.16
N GLN A 25 2.95 1.91 11.13
CA GLN A 25 2.69 0.62 10.51
C GLN A 25 1.48 -0.08 11.17
N GLN A 26 1.41 -0.12 12.50
CA GLN A 26 0.25 -0.67 13.22
C GLN A 26 -1.04 0.11 12.94
N GLY A 27 -0.97 1.44 12.86
CA GLY A 27 -2.11 2.30 12.50
C GLY A 27 -2.61 2.04 11.08
N VAL A 28 -1.70 2.00 10.11
CA VAL A 28 -2.01 1.71 8.70
C VAL A 28 -2.63 0.31 8.58
N TYR A 29 -2.05 -0.70 9.22
CA TYR A 29 -2.65 -2.05 9.20
C TYR A 29 -4.04 -2.07 9.82
N LYS A 30 -4.25 -1.38 10.94
CA LYS A 30 -5.58 -1.31 11.56
C LYS A 30 -6.61 -0.68 10.63
N GLU A 31 -6.23 0.38 9.93
CA GLU A 31 -7.13 1.10 9.01
C GLU A 31 -7.39 0.29 7.73
N VAL A 32 -6.35 -0.33 7.16
CA VAL A 32 -6.49 -1.26 6.04
C VAL A 32 -7.39 -2.43 6.43
N SER A 33 -7.20 -3.02 7.63
CA SER A 33 -8.06 -4.09 8.14
C SER A 33 -9.50 -3.64 8.31
N ARG A 34 -9.76 -2.42 8.78
CA ARG A 34 -11.14 -1.87 8.84
C ARG A 34 -11.76 -1.76 7.44
N SER A 35 -11.02 -1.23 6.47
CA SER A 35 -11.50 -1.13 5.09
C SER A 35 -11.78 -2.51 4.50
N ILE A 36 -10.91 -3.50 4.73
CA ILE A 36 -11.10 -4.87 4.28
C ILE A 36 -12.32 -5.51 4.97
N ASN A 37 -12.47 -5.32 6.28
CA ASN A 37 -13.64 -5.83 7.02
C ASN A 37 -14.95 -5.28 6.46
N ARG A 38 -15.00 -4.00 6.07
CA ARG A 38 -16.18 -3.44 5.39
C ARG A 38 -16.50 -4.18 4.08
N TYR A 39 -15.50 -4.54 3.29
CA TYR A 39 -15.73 -5.35 2.07
C TYR A 39 -16.22 -6.76 2.42
N ILE A 40 -15.67 -7.38 3.46
CA ILE A 40 -16.13 -8.68 3.95
C ILE A 40 -17.59 -8.60 4.43
N ASP A 41 -17.99 -7.52 5.09
CA ASP A 41 -19.37 -7.31 5.53
C ASP A 41 -20.33 -7.19 4.33
N HIS A 42 -19.96 -6.41 3.31
CA HIS A 42 -20.74 -6.29 2.07
C HIS A 42 -20.87 -7.64 1.35
N ILE A 43 -19.77 -8.38 1.22
CA ILE A 43 -19.75 -9.73 0.65
C ILE A 43 -20.65 -10.66 1.45
N THR A 44 -20.54 -10.64 2.77
CA THR A 44 -21.37 -11.44 3.68
C THR A 44 -22.85 -11.12 3.49
N TYR A 45 -23.20 -9.85 3.36
CA TYR A 45 -24.58 -9.42 3.12
C TYR A 45 -25.12 -9.95 1.79
N VAL A 46 -24.32 -9.91 0.73
CA VAL A 46 -24.67 -10.53 -0.56
C VAL A 46 -24.85 -12.04 -0.40
N LEU A 47 -23.92 -12.76 0.24
CA LEU A 47 -23.97 -14.21 0.39
C LEU A 47 -25.17 -14.71 1.22
N ARG A 48 -25.73 -13.86 2.10
CA ARG A 48 -26.94 -14.15 2.87
C ARG A 48 -28.21 -14.20 2.02
N MET A 49 -28.22 -13.61 0.82
CA MET A 49 -29.39 -13.71 -0.06
C MET A 49 -29.61 -15.16 -0.49
N GLU A 50 -30.86 -15.59 -0.44
CA GLU A 50 -31.25 -16.98 -0.71
C GLU A 50 -31.02 -17.32 -2.19
N THR A 51 -31.48 -16.47 -3.10
CA THR A 51 -31.45 -16.76 -4.53
C THR A 51 -30.23 -16.16 -5.26
N PRO A 52 -29.70 -16.84 -6.29
CA PRO A 52 -28.67 -16.30 -7.17
C PRO A 52 -29.03 -14.94 -7.78
N LYS A 53 -30.29 -14.74 -8.14
CA LYS A 53 -30.78 -13.50 -8.76
C LYS A 53 -30.72 -12.32 -7.80
N GLN A 54 -31.18 -12.51 -6.55
CA GLN A 54 -31.09 -11.49 -5.50
C GLN A 54 -29.64 -11.14 -5.19
N ARG A 55 -28.74 -12.15 -5.14
CA ARG A 55 -27.29 -11.92 -4.96
C ARG A 55 -26.75 -10.99 -6.03
N ARG A 56 -27.03 -11.28 -7.30
CA ARG A 56 -26.55 -10.48 -8.43
C ARG A 56 -27.13 -9.07 -8.46
N GLU A 57 -28.42 -8.91 -8.14
CA GLU A 57 -29.09 -7.62 -8.11
C GLU A 57 -28.53 -6.71 -7.00
N LEU A 58 -28.40 -7.25 -5.79
CA LEU A 58 -27.78 -6.55 -4.67
C LEU A 58 -26.31 -6.23 -4.94
N LEU A 59 -25.56 -7.16 -5.54
CA LEU A 59 -24.19 -6.92 -5.96
C LEU A 59 -24.10 -5.79 -6.99
N SER A 60 -25.03 -5.73 -7.95
CA SER A 60 -25.07 -4.64 -8.94
C SER A 60 -25.27 -3.29 -8.27
N GLN A 61 -26.24 -3.18 -7.35
CA GLN A 61 -26.50 -1.94 -6.60
C GLN A 61 -25.27 -1.52 -5.79
N LEU A 62 -24.65 -2.46 -5.06
CA LEU A 62 -23.42 -2.20 -4.31
C LEU A 62 -22.29 -1.70 -5.20
N ILE A 63 -22.12 -2.26 -6.39
CA ILE A 63 -21.10 -1.85 -7.36
C ILE A 63 -21.39 -0.46 -7.91
N ASP A 64 -22.66 -0.14 -8.16
CA ASP A 64 -23.06 1.15 -8.71
C ASP A 64 -22.79 2.28 -7.71
N ASP A 65 -23.10 2.06 -6.43
CA ASP A 65 -22.87 3.01 -5.32
C ASP A 65 -21.42 3.04 -4.80
N MET A 66 -20.55 2.14 -5.27
CA MET A 66 -19.19 2.01 -4.78
C MET A 66 -18.31 3.21 -5.14
N PRO A 67 -17.53 3.77 -4.18
CA PRO A 67 -16.52 4.78 -4.48
C PRO A 67 -15.47 4.27 -5.47
N THR A 68 -14.96 5.16 -6.33
CA THR A 68 -14.00 4.83 -7.40
C THR A 68 -12.70 4.20 -6.88
N LEU A 69 -12.27 4.61 -5.68
CA LEU A 69 -11.10 4.09 -4.97
C LEU A 69 -11.29 2.65 -4.45
N ASP A 70 -12.52 2.22 -4.26
CA ASP A 70 -12.87 0.97 -3.57
C ASP A 70 -13.13 -0.19 -4.54
N VAL A 71 -13.35 0.10 -5.83
CA VAL A 71 -13.68 -0.90 -6.86
C VAL A 71 -12.58 -1.98 -7.00
N ARG A 72 -11.32 -1.58 -7.15
CA ARG A 72 -10.20 -2.53 -7.28
C ARG A 72 -9.94 -3.32 -5.98
N PRO A 73 -9.85 -2.67 -4.81
CA PRO A 73 -9.73 -3.39 -3.54
C PRO A 73 -10.85 -4.42 -3.31
N PHE A 74 -12.10 -4.06 -3.65
CA PHE A 74 -13.24 -4.97 -3.49
C PHE A 74 -13.10 -6.23 -4.37
N VAL A 75 -12.80 -6.06 -5.66
CA VAL A 75 -12.58 -7.19 -6.59
C VAL A 75 -11.44 -8.08 -6.07
N GLN A 76 -10.33 -7.48 -5.62
CA GLN A 76 -9.20 -8.22 -5.07
C GLN A 76 -9.57 -9.03 -3.82
N VAL A 77 -10.40 -8.49 -2.92
CA VAL A 77 -10.88 -9.23 -1.74
C VAL A 77 -11.75 -10.42 -2.16
N VAL A 78 -12.66 -10.23 -3.12
CA VAL A 78 -13.48 -11.34 -3.65
C VAL A 78 -12.60 -12.43 -4.28
N ASP A 79 -11.61 -12.04 -5.08
CA ASP A 79 -10.67 -12.98 -5.69
C ASP A 79 -9.83 -13.74 -4.67
N ASN A 80 -9.35 -13.06 -3.63
CA ASN A 80 -8.58 -13.68 -2.55
C ASN A 80 -9.44 -14.70 -1.79
N ILE A 81 -10.67 -14.36 -1.41
CA ILE A 81 -11.58 -15.27 -0.70
C ILE A 81 -11.86 -16.50 -1.56
N ALA A 82 -12.20 -16.32 -2.84
CA ALA A 82 -12.46 -17.42 -3.75
C ALA A 82 -11.20 -18.27 -4.02
N GLY A 83 -10.01 -17.65 -4.09
CA GLY A 83 -8.74 -18.33 -4.23
C GLY A 83 -8.39 -19.19 -3.00
N SER A 84 -8.57 -18.66 -1.79
CA SER A 84 -8.35 -19.40 -0.55
C SER A 84 -9.27 -20.62 -0.40
N LEU A 85 -10.51 -20.53 -0.89
CA LEU A 85 -11.42 -21.68 -0.92
C LEU A 85 -10.99 -22.75 -1.95
N GLY A 86 -10.40 -22.33 -3.07
CA GLY A 86 -9.86 -23.24 -4.10
C GLY A 86 -8.65 -24.04 -3.63
N ASP A 87 -7.78 -23.45 -2.79
CA ASP A 87 -6.65 -24.15 -2.17
C ASP A 87 -7.10 -25.07 -1.02
N ALA A 88 -8.13 -24.68 -0.26
CA ALA A 88 -8.71 -25.50 0.82
C ALA A 88 -9.42 -26.77 0.31
N ALA A 89 -9.93 -26.78 -0.93
CA ALA A 89 -10.55 -27.96 -1.54
C ALA A 89 -9.57 -29.13 -1.78
N ARG A 90 -8.26 -28.94 -1.58
CA ARG A 90 -7.23 -30.00 -1.71
C ARG A 90 -6.82 -30.66 -0.39
N GLY A 91 -7.33 -30.24 0.77
CA GLY A 91 -6.96 -30.83 2.06
C GLY A 91 -7.98 -30.58 3.16
N GLU A 92 -8.55 -31.69 3.67
CA GLU A 92 -9.31 -31.87 4.92
C GLU A 92 -10.36 -30.82 5.32
N PHE A 93 -11.65 -31.15 5.11
CA PHE A 93 -12.75 -30.62 5.93
C PHE A 93 -13.79 -31.70 6.26
N ASP A 94 -13.89 -32.01 7.55
CA ASP A 94 -14.85 -32.93 8.17
C ASP A 94 -16.20 -32.21 8.48
N GLY A 95 -16.87 -31.70 7.43
CA GLY A 95 -18.07 -30.85 7.56
C GLY A 95 -18.82 -30.57 6.24
N LEU A 96 -18.98 -31.61 5.42
CA LEU A 96 -19.11 -31.55 3.95
C LEU A 96 -20.34 -30.83 3.34
N LEU A 97 -21.43 -30.59 4.07
CA LEU A 97 -22.69 -30.09 3.48
C LEU A 97 -22.83 -28.55 3.51
N GLU A 98 -22.55 -27.90 4.64
CA GLU A 98 -22.68 -26.43 4.77
C GLU A 98 -21.55 -25.68 4.05
N ILE A 99 -20.35 -26.28 4.01
CA ILE A 99 -19.19 -25.73 3.29
C ILE A 99 -19.45 -25.73 1.77
N GLY A 100 -20.14 -26.76 1.25
CA GLY A 100 -20.46 -26.87 -0.18
C GLY A 100 -21.37 -25.74 -0.67
N GLU A 101 -22.42 -25.41 0.08
CA GLU A 101 -23.32 -24.31 -0.27
C GLU A 101 -22.63 -22.94 -0.25
N ILE A 102 -21.84 -22.66 0.79
CA ILE A 102 -21.09 -21.40 0.92
C ILE A 102 -20.06 -21.28 -0.20
N THR A 103 -19.33 -22.36 -0.50
CA THR A 103 -18.34 -22.38 -1.58
C THR A 103 -18.99 -22.08 -2.93
N ASN A 104 -20.13 -22.71 -3.22
CA ASN A 104 -20.89 -22.43 -4.44
C ASN A 104 -21.36 -20.98 -4.52
N LYS A 105 -21.84 -20.40 -3.41
CA LYS A 105 -22.24 -18.99 -3.36
C LYS A 105 -21.05 -18.05 -3.59
N VAL A 106 -19.87 -18.35 -3.06
CA VAL A 106 -18.66 -17.54 -3.27
C VAL A 106 -18.12 -17.66 -4.71
N LEU A 107 -18.12 -18.87 -5.29
CA LEU A 107 -17.73 -19.05 -6.69
C LEU A 107 -18.71 -18.35 -7.64
N GLN A 108 -20.00 -18.41 -7.33
CA GLN A 108 -21.02 -17.64 -8.06
C GLN A 108 -20.77 -16.14 -7.91
N LEU A 109 -20.50 -15.65 -6.69
CA LEU A 109 -20.19 -14.25 -6.44
C LEU A 109 -19.00 -13.78 -7.26
N LYS A 110 -17.90 -14.54 -7.29
CA LYS A 110 -16.72 -14.25 -8.12
C LYS A 110 -17.10 -14.11 -9.60
N ARG A 111 -17.91 -15.04 -10.11
CA ARG A 111 -18.38 -14.99 -11.49
C ARG A 111 -19.24 -13.75 -11.76
N ASP A 112 -20.21 -13.46 -10.88
CA ASP A 112 -21.08 -12.30 -11.02
C ASP A 112 -20.28 -10.99 -10.92
N VAL A 113 -19.25 -10.91 -10.07
CA VAL A 113 -18.32 -9.77 -10.01
C VAL A 113 -17.57 -9.61 -11.33
N ASN A 114 -17.03 -10.67 -11.92
CA ASN A 114 -16.33 -10.60 -13.20
C ASN A 114 -17.25 -10.21 -14.37
N GLU A 115 -18.52 -10.62 -14.32
CA GLU A 115 -19.51 -10.23 -15.33
C GLU A 115 -19.98 -8.78 -15.16
N LEU A 116 -20.20 -8.32 -13.92
CA LEU A 116 -20.66 -6.96 -13.64
C LEU A 116 -19.54 -5.93 -13.70
N LEU A 117 -18.31 -6.30 -13.34
CA LEU A 117 -17.11 -5.47 -13.37
C LEU A 117 -16.04 -6.11 -14.25
N PRO A 118 -16.23 -6.12 -15.60
CA PRO A 118 -15.16 -6.50 -16.49
C PRO A 118 -13.99 -5.49 -16.39
N PRO A 119 -12.77 -5.88 -16.81
CA PRO A 119 -11.57 -5.02 -16.72
C PRO A 119 -11.78 -3.60 -17.28
N ASP A 120 -12.51 -3.48 -18.38
CA ASP A 120 -12.82 -2.19 -19.01
C ASP A 120 -13.70 -1.30 -18.14
N ARG A 121 -14.71 -1.89 -17.46
CA ARG A 121 -15.59 -1.17 -16.55
C ARG A 121 -14.86 -0.77 -15.27
N ILE A 122 -13.97 -1.62 -14.76
CA ILE A 122 -13.08 -1.29 -13.64
C ILE A 122 -12.20 -0.10 -14.02
N ALA A 123 -11.58 -0.12 -15.20
CA ALA A 123 -10.75 0.98 -15.67
C ALA A 123 -11.54 2.29 -15.75
N LEU A 124 -12.77 2.24 -16.28
CA LEU A 124 -13.65 3.42 -16.35
C LEU A 124 -14.03 3.94 -14.96
N LYS A 125 -14.52 3.06 -14.06
CA LYS A 125 -14.94 3.45 -12.71
C LYS A 125 -13.76 3.90 -11.83
N SER A 126 -12.55 3.40 -12.06
CA SER A 126 -11.37 3.79 -11.29
C SER A 126 -10.54 4.91 -11.93
N ARG A 127 -10.98 5.50 -13.07
CA ARG A 127 -10.23 6.54 -13.77
C ARG A 127 -9.87 7.73 -12.88
N ASP A 128 -10.84 8.26 -12.16
CA ASP A 128 -10.62 9.44 -11.31
C ASP A 128 -9.64 9.14 -10.17
N ALA A 129 -9.65 7.89 -9.66
CA ALA A 129 -8.68 7.41 -8.68
C ALA A 129 -7.28 7.28 -9.27
N ASP A 130 -7.16 6.77 -10.50
CA ASP A 130 -5.88 6.65 -11.22
C ASP A 130 -5.28 8.03 -11.54
N GLU A 131 -6.10 8.97 -11.99
CA GLU A 131 -5.69 10.36 -12.24
C GLU A 131 -5.20 11.03 -10.96
N TRP A 132 -5.93 10.87 -9.85
CA TRP A 132 -5.50 11.38 -8.56
C TRP A 132 -4.18 10.73 -8.12
N ALA A 133 -4.04 9.41 -8.24
CA ALA A 133 -2.82 8.70 -7.88
C ALA A 133 -1.62 9.15 -8.73
N ALA A 134 -1.81 9.40 -10.02
CA ALA A 134 -0.79 9.92 -10.92
C ALA A 134 -0.33 11.32 -10.49
N GLN A 135 -1.26 12.23 -10.19
CA GLN A 135 -0.95 13.57 -9.70
C GLN A 135 -0.20 13.56 -8.37
N GLN A 136 -0.57 12.68 -7.44
CA GLN A 136 0.14 12.55 -6.16
C GLN A 136 1.56 12.02 -6.35
N LYS A 137 1.74 11.03 -7.24
CA LYS A 137 3.05 10.48 -7.57
C LYS A 137 3.96 11.55 -8.19
N GLU A 138 3.45 12.38 -9.08
CA GLU A 138 4.18 13.48 -9.68
C GLU A 138 4.64 14.49 -8.61
N LYS A 139 3.73 14.94 -7.74
CA LYS A 139 4.07 15.83 -6.61
C LYS A 139 5.14 15.24 -5.69
N LEU A 140 5.10 13.93 -5.44
CA LEU A 140 6.12 13.25 -4.64
C LEU A 140 7.48 13.24 -5.35
N LEU A 141 7.51 13.02 -6.66
CA LEU A 141 8.74 13.06 -7.45
C LEU A 141 9.34 14.47 -7.50
N GLU A 142 8.53 15.51 -7.66
CA GLU A 142 8.98 16.89 -7.59
C GLU A 142 9.60 17.22 -6.23
N ARG A 143 8.94 16.83 -5.14
CA ARG A 143 9.48 17.00 -3.78
C ARG A 143 10.81 16.29 -3.58
N ARG A 144 10.97 15.08 -4.13
CA ARG A 144 12.25 14.35 -4.11
C ARG A 144 13.33 15.10 -4.87
N LYS A 145 13.05 15.57 -6.08
CA LYS A 145 14.00 16.37 -6.89
C LYS A 145 14.43 17.64 -6.17
N ILE A 146 13.50 18.37 -5.54
CA ILE A 146 13.81 19.57 -4.76
C ILE A 146 14.70 19.22 -3.56
N SER A 147 14.42 18.12 -2.88
CA SER A 147 15.24 17.65 -1.75
C SER A 147 16.65 17.28 -2.20
N GLU A 148 16.79 16.59 -3.33
CA GLU A 148 18.11 16.25 -3.91
C GLU A 148 18.89 17.50 -4.31
N GLN A 149 18.22 18.49 -4.93
CA GLN A 149 18.85 19.77 -5.28
C GLN A 149 19.36 20.52 -4.04
N ARG A 150 18.58 20.53 -2.94
CA ARG A 150 19.02 21.13 -1.67
C ARG A 150 20.22 20.41 -1.09
N LEU A 151 20.20 19.07 -1.07
CA LEU A 151 21.32 18.28 -0.57
C LEU A 151 22.59 18.47 -1.40
N ASN A 152 22.47 18.63 -2.72
CA ASN A 152 23.62 18.91 -3.58
C ASN A 152 24.13 20.33 -3.36
N ALA A 153 23.25 21.33 -3.27
CA ALA A 153 23.65 22.72 -2.98
C ALA A 153 24.35 22.85 -1.61
N ASP A 154 23.86 22.13 -0.58
CA ASP A 154 24.51 22.09 0.73
C ASP A 154 25.90 21.43 0.67
N LYS A 155 26.05 20.36 -0.12
CA LYS A 155 27.37 19.73 -0.35
C LYS A 155 28.33 20.66 -1.07
N ASP A 156 27.89 21.34 -2.12
CA ASP A 156 28.70 22.27 -2.89
C ASP A 156 29.12 23.47 -2.02
N PHE A 157 28.21 23.97 -1.17
CA PHE A 157 28.52 25.02 -0.19
C PHE A 157 29.54 24.57 0.85
N LEU A 158 29.42 23.36 1.37
CA LEU A 158 30.38 22.80 2.33
C LEU A 158 31.76 22.58 1.69
N GLN A 159 31.83 22.05 0.47
CA GLN A 159 33.08 21.90 -0.27
C GLN A 159 33.74 23.25 -0.59
N GLY A 160 32.95 24.26 -0.95
CA GLY A 160 33.45 25.63 -1.15
C GLY A 160 34.06 26.22 0.12
N ARG A 161 33.40 26.04 1.27
CA ARG A 161 33.93 26.45 2.58
C ARG A 161 35.19 25.69 2.98
N GLU A 162 35.28 24.39 2.71
CA GLU A 162 36.49 23.61 2.97
C GLU A 162 37.66 24.11 2.13
N HIS A 163 37.43 24.43 0.85
CA HIS A 163 38.43 25.04 -0.02
C HIS A 163 38.88 26.43 0.47
N GLU A 164 37.96 27.29 0.91
CA GLU A 164 38.32 28.61 1.47
C GLU A 164 39.13 28.49 2.77
N ILE A 165 38.79 27.52 3.63
CA ILE A 165 39.54 27.24 4.87
C ILE A 165 40.95 26.73 4.54
N GLU A 166 41.10 25.84 3.55
CA GLU A 166 42.40 25.36 3.09
C GLU A 166 43.25 26.49 2.47
N GLU A 167 42.64 27.38 1.67
CA GLU A 167 43.35 28.52 1.07
C GLU A 167 43.82 29.52 2.15
N PHE A 168 42.98 29.81 3.15
CA PHE A 168 43.35 30.66 4.28
C PHE A 168 44.48 30.05 5.12
N GLN A 169 44.47 28.72 5.35
CA GLN A 169 45.55 28.04 6.05
C GLN A 169 46.87 28.10 5.27
N ARG A 170 46.85 27.87 3.95
CA ARG A 170 48.05 27.99 3.11
C ARG A 170 48.61 29.41 3.07
N ARG A 171 47.74 30.42 3.08
CA ARG A 171 48.16 31.84 3.09
C ARG A 171 48.77 32.26 4.42
N GLY A 172 48.18 31.83 5.54
CA GLY A 172 48.71 32.08 6.89
C GLY A 172 50.01 31.33 7.19
N GLU A 173 50.28 30.22 6.49
CA GLU A 173 51.59 29.55 6.54
C GLU A 173 52.66 30.32 5.76
N MET A 174 52.35 30.92 4.60
CA MET A 174 53.35 31.73 3.86
C MET A 174 53.77 33.00 4.61
N GLU A 175 52.86 33.68 5.32
CA GLU A 175 53.19 34.90 6.10
C GLU A 175 54.03 34.63 7.36
N ARG A 176 54.28 33.37 7.73
CA ARG A 176 55.16 33.00 8.86
C ARG A 176 56.61 32.74 8.45
N PHE A 177 56.92 32.72 7.15
CA PHE A 177 58.27 32.41 6.63
C PHE A 177 59.02 33.63 6.06
N ASP A 178 58.43 34.83 6.10
CA ASP A 178 59.09 36.12 5.84
C ASP A 178 59.40 36.86 7.16
#